data_AF-G0ECJ3-F1
#
_entry.id   AF-G0ECJ3-F1
#
_cell.length_a   1.000
_cell.length_b   1.000
_cell.length_c   1.000
_cell.angle_alpha   90.00
_cell.angle_beta   90.00
_cell.angle_gamma   90.00
#
_symmetry.space_group_name_H-M   'P 1'
#
loop_
_entity.id
_entity.type
_entity.pdbx_description
1 polymer ?
#
loop_
_entity_poly.entity_id
_entity_poly.type
_entity_poly.pdbx_seq_one_letter_code
_entity_poly.pdbx_strand_id
1 'polypeptide(L)'
;MVKVDAAEFLDTLENVTQSHVRLIQSLRSSLVRVRRDTTDIEMQRSVLAGLRRLRVLRKRIADHLGGLKVDAESLDIELVGPQELIENVATLSEYMLIVGIPAEEEVLKRTLLLARRGAELLNQHAGDIQEDIEQLKKLSKLLEIIVEKYYE
;
A
#
# COMPACT_ATOMS: atom_id res chain seq x y z
N MET A 1 17.66 20.90 -10.58
CA MET A 1 17.17 20.49 -9.24
C MET A 1 15.71 20.87 -9.16
N VAL A 2 14.81 19.89 -9.14
CA VAL A 2 13.41 20.16 -8.73
C VAL A 2 13.48 20.40 -7.22
N LYS A 3 13.20 21.63 -6.77
CA LYS A 3 13.00 21.89 -5.35
C LYS A 3 11.66 21.27 -5.00
N VAL A 4 11.68 20.08 -4.43
CA VAL A 4 10.49 19.49 -3.79
C VAL A 4 10.19 20.35 -2.57
N ASP A 5 8.98 20.91 -2.48
CA ASP A 5 8.52 21.56 -1.26
C ASP A 5 8.33 20.46 -0.19
N ALA A 6 9.13 20.54 0.87
CA ALA A 6 9.15 19.54 1.93
C ALA A 6 7.79 19.44 2.64
N ALA A 7 7.07 20.56 2.80
CA ALA A 7 5.77 20.56 3.44
C ALA A 7 4.72 19.91 2.54
N GLU A 8 4.68 20.26 1.25
CA GLU A 8 3.77 19.66 0.28
C GLU A 8 4.02 18.15 0.12
N PHE A 9 5.28 17.73 0.18
CA PHE A 9 5.66 16.33 0.12
C PHE A 9 5.16 15.54 1.33
N LEU A 10 5.38 16.05 2.54
CA LEU A 10 4.93 15.40 3.78
C LEU A 10 3.40 15.36 3.87
N ASP A 11 2.72 16.46 3.55
CA ASP A 11 1.26 16.51 3.48
C ASP A 11 0.73 15.48 2.49
N THR A 12 1.37 15.33 1.34
CA THR A 12 0.95 14.35 0.34
C THR A 12 1.15 12.92 0.84
N LEU A 13 2.29 12.61 1.45
CA LEU A 13 2.60 11.27 1.94
C LEU A 13 1.69 10.88 3.11
N GLU A 14 1.41 11.82 4.02
CA GLU A 14 0.46 11.64 5.11
C GLU A 14 -0.96 11.42 4.57
N ASN A 15 -1.42 12.27 3.65
CA ASN A 15 -2.76 12.14 3.05
C ASN A 15 -2.97 10.81 2.33
N VAL A 16 -1.95 10.35 1.59
CA VAL A 16 -1.98 9.06 0.89
C VAL A 16 -2.02 7.91 1.90
N THR A 17 -1.23 7.99 2.98
CA THR A 17 -1.18 7.00 4.07
C THR A 17 -2.51 6.91 4.83
N GLN A 18 -3.09 8.05 5.21
CA GLN A 18 -4.40 8.07 5.87
C GLN A 18 -5.52 7.54 4.97
N SER A 19 -5.50 7.91 3.68
CA SER A 19 -6.46 7.41 2.69
C SER A 19 -6.36 5.90 2.50
N HIS A 20 -5.14 5.36 2.53
CA HIS A 20 -4.86 3.93 2.46
C HIS A 20 -5.49 3.18 3.65
N VAL A 21 -5.26 3.65 4.88
CA VAL A 21 -5.84 3.05 6.09
C VAL A 21 -7.37 3.07 6.10
N ARG A 22 -7.99 4.20 5.73
CA ARG A 22 -9.47 4.30 5.65
C ARG A 22 -10.03 3.31 4.62
N LEU A 23 -9.36 3.16 3.49
CA LEU A 23 -9.79 2.25 2.44
C LEU A 23 -9.66 0.77 2.86
N ILE A 24 -8.60 0.40 3.59
CA ILE A 24 -8.47 -0.94 4.19
C ILE A 24 -9.64 -1.24 5.12
N GLN A 25 -10.00 -0.31 6.00
CA GLN A 25 -11.12 -0.49 6.93
C GLN A 25 -12.44 -0.69 6.18
N SER A 26 -12.69 0.11 5.14
CA SER A 26 -13.86 -0.07 4.26
C SER A 26 -13.88 -1.45 3.60
N LEU A 27 -12.74 -1.90 3.06
CA LEU A 27 -12.62 -3.20 2.39
C LEU A 27 -12.82 -4.36 3.36
N ARG A 28 -12.30 -4.28 4.58
CA ARG A 28 -12.54 -5.30 5.62
C ARG A 28 -14.05 -5.48 5.87
N SER A 29 -14.79 -4.39 5.98
CA SER A 29 -16.25 -4.41 6.14
C SER A 29 -16.96 -5.05 4.94
N SER A 30 -16.58 -4.67 3.72
CA SER A 30 -17.13 -5.26 2.49
C SER A 30 -16.83 -6.76 2.38
N LEU A 31 -15.61 -7.19 2.70
CA LEU A 31 -15.22 -8.60 2.67
C LEU A 31 -15.98 -9.45 3.69
N VAL A 32 -16.30 -8.91 4.87
CA VAL A 32 -17.18 -9.58 5.85
C VAL A 32 -18.56 -9.84 5.24
N ARG A 33 -19.07 -8.91 4.43
CA ARG A 33 -20.35 -9.07 3.73
C ARG A 33 -20.27 -10.10 2.61
N VAL A 34 -19.24 -10.06 1.75
CA VAL A 34 -19.00 -11.10 0.73
C VAL A 34 -18.84 -12.48 1.38
N ARG A 35 -18.24 -12.57 2.56
CA ARG A 35 -18.14 -13.85 3.29
C ARG A 35 -19.49 -14.43 3.68
N ARG A 36 -20.49 -13.59 3.95
CA ARG A 36 -21.84 -14.03 4.31
C ARG A 36 -22.64 -14.45 3.08
N ASP A 37 -22.40 -13.79 1.96
CA ASP A 37 -23.02 -14.09 0.67
C ASP A 37 -22.00 -13.93 -0.46
N THR A 38 -21.44 -15.06 -0.91
CA THR A 38 -20.47 -15.09 -2.01
C THR A 38 -21.13 -14.93 -3.38
N THR A 39 -22.45 -14.84 -3.45
CA THR A 39 -23.20 -14.59 -4.69
C THR A 39 -23.58 -13.12 -4.87
N ASP A 40 -23.33 -12.26 -3.86
CA ASP A 40 -23.52 -10.81 -3.94
C ASP A 40 -22.46 -10.19 -4.89
N ILE A 41 -22.78 -10.18 -6.19
CA ILE A 41 -21.90 -9.68 -7.25
C ILE A 41 -21.63 -8.19 -7.11
N GLU A 42 -22.61 -7.40 -6.66
CA GLU A 42 -22.43 -5.96 -6.46
C GLU A 42 -21.42 -5.68 -5.34
N MET A 43 -21.47 -6.44 -4.25
CA MET A 43 -20.47 -6.33 -3.20
C MET A 43 -19.08 -6.78 -3.67
N GLN A 44 -18.99 -7.84 -4.48
CA GLN A 44 -17.70 -8.24 -5.08
C GLN A 44 -17.12 -7.16 -6.00
N ARG A 45 -17.96 -6.49 -6.81
CA ARG A 45 -17.54 -5.33 -7.64
C ARG A 45 -17.02 -4.20 -6.77
N SER A 46 -17.72 -3.89 -5.68
CA SER A 46 -17.28 -2.86 -4.73
C SER A 46 -15.92 -3.20 -4.10
N VAL A 47 -15.69 -4.47 -3.74
CA VAL A 47 -14.38 -4.93 -3.24
C VAL A 47 -13.31 -4.73 -4.29
N LEU A 48 -13.52 -5.18 -5.53
CA LEU A 48 -12.53 -5.01 -6.60
C LEU A 48 -12.23 -3.54 -6.90
N ALA A 49 -13.24 -2.67 -6.88
CA ALA A 49 -13.05 -1.23 -7.03
C ALA A 49 -12.18 -0.65 -5.90
N GLY A 50 -12.39 -1.10 -4.66
CA GLY A 50 -11.55 -0.72 -3.52
C GLY A 50 -10.12 -1.24 -3.66
N LEU A 51 -9.92 -2.49 -4.09
CA LEU A 51 -8.58 -3.04 -4.33
C LEU A 51 -7.81 -2.27 -5.42
N ARG A 52 -8.49 -1.86 -6.50
CA ARG A 52 -7.88 -1.00 -7.53
C ARG A 52 -7.45 0.35 -6.97
N ARG A 53 -8.24 0.96 -6.08
CA ARG A 53 -7.87 2.21 -5.40
C ARG A 53 -6.67 2.00 -4.48
N LEU A 54 -6.61 0.88 -3.74
CA LEU A 54 -5.43 0.53 -2.94
C LEU A 54 -4.17 0.40 -3.80
N ARG A 55 -4.27 -0.25 -4.96
CA ARG A 55 -3.16 -0.35 -5.92
C ARG A 55 -2.65 1.03 -6.36
N VAL A 56 -3.55 1.96 -6.66
CA VAL A 56 -3.19 3.33 -7.03
C VAL A 56 -2.50 4.05 -5.87
N LEU A 57 -3.00 3.91 -4.64
CA LEU A 57 -2.39 4.51 -3.46
C LEU A 57 -0.99 3.91 -3.20
N ARG A 58 -0.84 2.59 -3.24
CA ARG A 58 0.45 1.91 -3.14
C ARG A 58 1.44 2.42 -4.17
N LYS A 59 1.03 2.52 -5.44
CA LYS A 59 1.88 3.05 -6.50
C LYS A 59 2.29 4.49 -6.20
N ARG A 60 1.37 5.33 -5.75
CA ARG A 60 1.69 6.71 -5.35
C ARG A 60 2.71 6.74 -4.21
N ILE A 61 2.56 5.92 -3.17
CA ILE A 61 3.55 5.82 -2.09
C ILE A 61 4.91 5.45 -2.66
N ALA A 62 4.98 4.37 -3.47
CA ALA A 62 6.22 3.92 -4.09
C ALA A 62 6.85 5.00 -4.98
N ASP A 63 6.07 5.71 -5.80
CA ASP A 63 6.54 6.79 -6.67
C ASP A 63 7.06 7.98 -5.86
N HIS A 64 6.42 8.33 -4.74
CA HIS A 64 6.87 9.42 -3.86
C HIS A 64 8.16 9.04 -3.13
N LEU A 65 8.27 7.80 -2.65
CA LEU A 65 9.49 7.30 -2.02
C LEU A 65 10.63 7.12 -3.03
N GLY A 66 10.33 6.68 -4.25
CA GLY A 66 11.28 6.56 -5.37
C GLY A 66 11.72 7.90 -5.97
N GLY A 67 11.14 9.02 -5.54
CA GLY A 67 11.63 10.37 -5.82
C GLY A 67 12.83 10.79 -4.96
N LEU A 68 13.09 10.07 -3.85
CA LEU A 68 14.43 10.02 -3.24
C LEU A 68 15.35 9.32 -4.24
N LYS A 69 16.64 9.65 -4.36
CA LYS A 69 17.50 9.03 -5.38
C LYS A 69 17.61 7.52 -5.13
N VAL A 70 16.75 6.75 -5.79
CA VAL A 70 16.73 5.29 -5.75
C VAL A 70 17.31 4.82 -7.06
N ASP A 71 18.47 4.17 -6.99
CA ASP A 71 18.97 3.41 -8.13
C ASP A 71 18.25 2.05 -8.11
N ALA A 72 17.21 1.93 -8.96
CA ALA A 72 16.22 0.85 -8.91
C ALA A 72 16.82 -0.54 -9.20
N GLU A 73 18.04 -0.62 -9.75
CA GLU A 73 18.76 -1.87 -10.01
C GLU A 73 19.61 -2.32 -8.81
N SER A 74 19.96 -1.42 -7.88
CA SER A 74 20.83 -1.73 -6.73
C SER A 74 20.16 -1.63 -5.36
N LEU A 75 18.91 -1.13 -5.28
CA LEU A 75 18.21 -0.83 -4.02
C LEU A 75 18.99 0.14 -3.11
N ASP A 76 19.95 0.89 -3.66
CA ASP A 76 20.67 1.91 -2.90
C ASP A 76 19.87 3.21 -2.85
N ILE A 77 19.58 3.71 -1.63
CA ILE A 77 18.78 4.90 -1.38
C ILE A 77 19.66 6.00 -0.75
N GLU A 78 19.92 7.10 -1.45
CA GLU A 78 20.53 8.28 -0.80
C GLU A 78 19.45 9.18 -0.20
N LEU A 79 19.45 9.33 1.13
CA LEU A 79 18.59 10.28 1.84
C LEU A 79 19.19 11.69 1.73
N VAL A 80 18.69 12.49 0.78
CA VAL A 80 19.16 13.86 0.56
C VAL A 80 18.02 14.84 0.86
N GLY A 81 18.14 15.61 1.93
CA GLY A 81 17.15 16.61 2.31
C GLY A 81 17.41 17.23 3.69
N PRO A 82 16.59 18.20 4.12
CA PRO A 82 16.60 18.68 5.51
C PRO A 82 16.37 17.51 6.49
N GLN A 83 17.06 17.51 7.63
CA GLN A 83 16.95 16.42 8.63
C GLN A 83 15.49 16.13 8.99
N GLU A 84 14.72 17.16 9.33
CA GLU A 84 13.29 17.07 9.69
C GLU A 84 12.43 16.37 8.62
N LEU A 85 12.74 16.57 7.33
CA LEU A 85 12.03 15.88 6.23
C LEU A 85 12.34 14.38 6.27
N ILE A 86 13.61 14.02 6.50
CA ILE A 86 14.06 12.64 6.58
C ILE A 86 13.43 11.93 7.78
N GLU A 87 13.37 12.58 8.96
CA GLU A 87 12.76 11.99 10.17
C GLU A 87 11.27 11.70 9.97
N ASN A 88 10.55 12.63 9.34
CA ASN A 88 9.12 12.46 9.05
C ASN A 88 8.88 11.35 8.03
N VAL A 89 9.73 11.22 7.00
CA VAL A 89 9.67 10.12 6.02
C VAL A 89 9.93 8.78 6.69
N ALA A 90 10.93 8.69 7.56
CA ALA A 90 11.22 7.48 8.32
C ALA A 90 10.04 7.09 9.23
N THR A 91 9.47 8.05 9.95
CA THR A 91 8.30 7.86 10.83
C THR A 91 7.09 7.34 10.05
N LEU A 92 6.78 7.94 8.90
CA LEU A 92 5.68 7.48 8.05
C LEU A 92 5.96 6.09 7.44
N SER A 93 7.23 5.81 7.14
CA SER A 93 7.64 4.49 6.63
C SER A 93 7.49 3.40 7.67
N GLU A 94 7.89 3.65 8.92
CA GLU A 94 7.63 2.77 10.06
C GLU A 94 6.14 2.51 10.26
N TYR A 95 5.33 3.58 10.25
CA TYR A 95 3.88 3.44 10.39
C TYR A 95 3.30 2.54 9.31
N MET A 96 3.74 2.72 8.06
CA MET A 96 3.32 1.85 6.95
C MET A 96 3.77 0.41 7.15
N LEU A 97 5.00 0.15 7.60
CA LEU A 97 5.49 -1.21 7.87
C LEU A 97 4.72 -1.91 8.99
N ILE A 98 4.41 -1.19 10.07
CA ILE A 98 3.78 -1.78 11.26
C ILE A 98 2.27 -1.93 11.07
N VAL A 99 1.62 -0.95 10.44
CA VAL A 99 0.15 -0.86 10.37
C VAL A 99 -0.37 -1.06 8.95
N GLY A 100 0.18 -0.33 7.97
CA GLY A 100 -0.34 -0.30 6.60
C GLY A 100 -0.17 -1.63 5.86
N ILE A 101 1.06 -2.09 5.70
CA ILE A 101 1.44 -3.30 4.97
C ILE A 101 0.74 -4.54 5.53
N PRO A 102 0.76 -4.83 6.86
CA PRO A 102 0.13 -6.04 7.39
C PRO A 102 -1.39 -6.02 7.22
N ALA A 103 -2.02 -4.84 7.37
CA ALA A 103 -3.46 -4.72 7.24
C ALA A 103 -3.93 -4.85 5.78
N GLU A 104 -3.16 -4.34 4.82
CA GLU A 104 -3.44 -4.54 3.40
C GLU A 104 -3.22 -6.00 2.98
N GLU A 105 -2.12 -6.62 3.41
CA GLU A 105 -1.81 -8.01 3.09
C GLU A 105 -2.94 -8.94 3.57
N GLU A 106 -3.47 -8.68 4.76
CA GLU A 106 -4.62 -9.41 5.29
C GLU A 106 -5.87 -9.26 4.40
N VAL A 107 -6.17 -8.05 3.91
CA VAL A 107 -7.30 -7.79 3.00
C VAL A 107 -7.12 -8.58 1.69
N LEU A 108 -5.93 -8.56 1.10
CA LEU A 108 -5.63 -9.29 -0.13
C LEU A 108 -5.76 -10.82 0.08
N LYS A 109 -5.15 -11.36 1.15
CA LYS A 109 -5.25 -12.79 1.50
C LYS A 109 -6.69 -13.23 1.75
N ARG A 110 -7.48 -12.42 2.47
CA ARG A 110 -8.92 -12.70 2.70
C ARG A 110 -9.72 -12.67 1.39
N THR A 111 -9.39 -11.76 0.47
CA THR A 111 -10.02 -11.70 -0.85
C THR A 111 -9.74 -12.98 -1.65
N LEU A 112 -8.50 -13.45 -1.68
CA LEU A 112 -8.13 -14.73 -2.32
C LEU A 112 -8.83 -15.93 -1.68
N LEU A 113 -8.97 -15.93 -0.35
CA LEU A 113 -9.72 -16.98 0.35
C LEU A 113 -11.19 -17.01 -0.08
N LEU A 114 -11.82 -15.85 -0.24
CA LEU A 114 -13.22 -15.74 -0.68
C LEU A 114 -13.38 -16.14 -2.15
N ALA A 115 -12.45 -15.75 -3.02
CA ALA A 115 -12.37 -16.23 -4.40
C ALA A 115 -12.41 -17.75 -4.48
N ARG A 116 -11.57 -18.44 -3.69
CA ARG A 116 -11.55 -19.92 -3.62
C ARG A 116 -12.82 -20.53 -3.04
N ARG A 117 -13.63 -19.76 -2.30
CA ARG A 117 -14.87 -20.20 -1.65
C ARG A 117 -16.13 -19.92 -2.46
N GLY A 118 -15.99 -19.58 -3.74
CA GLY A 118 -17.13 -19.41 -4.65
C GLY A 118 -17.53 -17.96 -4.92
N ALA A 119 -16.73 -16.97 -4.50
CA ALA A 119 -16.88 -15.59 -4.99
C ALA A 119 -16.30 -15.49 -6.42
N GLU A 120 -17.10 -15.86 -7.42
CA GLU A 120 -16.65 -16.07 -8.80
C GLU A 120 -15.97 -14.85 -9.41
N LEU A 121 -16.49 -13.65 -9.17
CA LEU A 121 -15.92 -12.42 -9.73
C LEU A 121 -14.56 -12.10 -9.09
N LEU A 122 -14.40 -12.36 -7.78
CA LEU A 122 -13.09 -12.24 -7.13
C LEU A 122 -12.12 -13.30 -7.67
N ASN A 123 -12.60 -14.51 -7.98
CA ASN A 123 -11.78 -15.59 -8.51
C ASN A 123 -11.24 -15.28 -9.91
N GLN A 124 -12.03 -14.63 -10.77
CA GLN A 124 -11.58 -14.16 -12.08
C GLN A 124 -10.40 -13.18 -11.99
N HIS A 125 -10.27 -12.45 -10.87
CA HIS A 125 -9.19 -11.50 -10.60
C HIS A 125 -8.13 -12.02 -9.61
N ALA A 126 -8.13 -13.32 -9.29
CA ALA A 126 -7.19 -13.88 -8.32
C ALA A 126 -5.72 -13.67 -8.72
N GLY A 127 -5.41 -13.70 -10.02
CA GLY A 127 -4.07 -13.40 -10.54
C GLY A 127 -3.63 -11.97 -10.21
N ASP A 128 -4.47 -10.99 -10.52
CA ASP A 128 -4.22 -9.57 -10.23
C ASP A 128 -4.02 -9.32 -8.71
N ILE A 129 -4.81 -10.00 -7.87
CA ILE A 129 -4.73 -9.87 -6.42
C ILE A 129 -3.43 -10.51 -5.89
N GLN A 130 -2.98 -11.61 -6.49
CA GLN A 130 -1.70 -12.23 -6.14
C GLN A 130 -0.53 -11.33 -6.54
N GLU A 131 -0.60 -10.70 -7.71
CA GLU A 131 0.39 -9.70 -8.13
C GLU A 131 0.44 -8.52 -7.16
N ASP A 132 -0.71 -8.03 -6.68
CA ASP A 132 -0.78 -6.98 -5.67
C ASP A 132 -0.04 -7.35 -4.37
N ILE A 133 -0.10 -8.62 -3.94
CA ILE A 133 0.66 -9.10 -2.77
C ILE A 133 2.16 -9.03 -3.03
N GLU A 134 2.63 -9.44 -4.21
CA GLU A 134 4.05 -9.37 -4.56
C GLU A 134 4.55 -7.93 -4.66
N GLN A 135 3.73 -7.01 -5.21
CA GLN A 135 4.05 -5.58 -5.23
C GLN A 135 4.07 -4.98 -3.81
N LEU A 136 3.19 -5.44 -2.92
CA LEU A 136 3.18 -5.01 -1.53
C LEU A 136 4.47 -5.43 -0.79
N LYS A 137 4.98 -6.65 -1.04
CA LYS A 137 6.26 -7.10 -0.49
C LYS A 137 7.44 -6.25 -0.99
N LYS A 138 7.43 -5.86 -2.26
CA LYS A 138 8.46 -4.95 -2.80
C LYS A 138 8.43 -3.60 -2.10
N LEU A 139 7.23 -3.05 -1.87
CA LEU A 139 7.09 -1.81 -1.10
C LEU A 139 7.57 -1.98 0.35
N SER A 140 7.26 -3.10 1.01
CA SER A 140 7.77 -3.40 2.38
C SER A 140 9.30 -3.30 2.43
N LYS A 141 9.99 -3.96 1.50
CA LYS A 141 11.45 -3.91 1.43
C LYS A 141 11.98 -2.49 1.22
N LEU A 142 11.34 -1.70 0.38
CA LEU A 142 11.72 -0.30 0.16
C LEU A 142 11.59 0.51 1.46
N LEU A 143 10.48 0.35 2.18
CA LEU A 143 10.24 1.02 3.45
C LEU A 143 11.25 0.58 4.53
N GLU A 144 11.58 -0.71 4.60
CA GLU A 144 12.59 -1.26 5.52
C GLU A 144 13.94 -0.59 5.30
N ILE A 145 14.40 -0.47 4.05
CA ILE A 145 15.68 0.19 3.74
C ILE A 145 15.67 1.67 4.15
N ILE A 146 14.56 2.38 3.96
CA ILE A 146 14.43 3.78 4.36
C ILE A 146 14.55 3.93 5.88
N VAL A 147 13.88 3.05 6.63
CA VAL A 147 13.93 3.03 8.08
C VAL A 147 15.35 2.68 8.56
N GLU A 148 15.96 1.62 8.04
CA GLU A 148 17.32 1.20 8.39
C GLU A 148 18.33 2.34 8.18
N LYS A 149 18.33 2.97 7.00
CA LYS A 149 19.24 4.08 6.69
C LYS A 149 19.05 5.33 7.57
N TYR A 150 17.87 5.50 8.18
CA TYR A 150 17.64 6.63 9.09
C TYR A 150 18.20 6.38 10.50
N TYR A 151 18.24 5.13 10.96
CA TYR A 151 18.67 4.78 12.32
C TYR A 151 20.12 4.28 12.42
N GLU A 152 20.84 4.20 11.30
CA GLU A 152 22.31 4.00 11.23
C GLU A 152 23.08 5.31 11.50
#